data_AF-A0A1W2C6P1-F1
#
_entry.id   AF-A0A1W2C6P1-F1
#
_cell.length_a   1.000
_cell.length_b   1.000
_cell.length_c   1.000
_cell.angle_alpha   90.00
_cell.angle_beta   90.00
_cell.angle_gamma   90.00
#
_symmetry.space_group_name_H-M   'P 1'
#
loop_
_entity.id
_entity.type
_entity.pdbx_description
1 polymer ?
#
loop_
_entity_poly.entity_id
_entity_poly.type
_entity_poly.pdbx_seq_one_letter_code
_entity_poly.pdbx_strand_id
1 'polypeptide(L)' 'MPVINSGFTSFWFSDDMEEQVVVSSGEFLLLNANTRKVERLGATIEEAKETLKVLGRFEDFPDFQ' A
#
# COMPACT_ATOMS: atom_id res chain seq x y z
N MET A 1 -25.69 -15.81 -1.56
CA MET A 1 -24.95 -14.62 -2.00
C MET A 1 -23.59 -14.62 -1.34
N PRO A 2 -22.48 -14.51 -2.07
CA PRO A 2 -21.30 -13.85 -1.57
C PRO A 2 -21.24 -12.43 -2.15
N VAL A 3 -21.10 -11.46 -1.27
CA VAL A 3 -20.95 -10.05 -1.58
C VAL A 3 -19.51 -9.85 -2.05
N ILE A 4 -19.22 -10.08 -3.33
CA ILE A 4 -17.99 -9.60 -3.95
C ILE A 4 -18.27 -8.18 -4.43
N ASN A 5 -18.02 -7.24 -3.53
CA ASN A 5 -17.97 -5.82 -3.84
C ASN A 5 -16.94 -5.63 -4.97
N SER A 6 -17.37 -5.28 -6.17
CA SER A 6 -16.52 -4.92 -7.30
C SER A 6 -15.82 -3.57 -7.07
N GLY A 7 -15.04 -3.45 -6.01
CA GLY A 7 -14.02 -2.42 -5.87
C GLY A 7 -12.69 -3.14 -5.89
N PHE A 8 -11.91 -3.01 -6.97
CA PHE A 8 -10.54 -3.51 -7.02
C PHE A 8 -9.72 -2.77 -5.95
N THR A 9 -9.71 -3.27 -4.72
CA THR A 9 -8.72 -2.88 -3.72
C THR A 9 -7.44 -3.54 -4.15
N SER A 10 -6.65 -2.85 -4.97
CA SER A 10 -5.26 -3.24 -5.20
C SER A 10 -4.53 -3.10 -3.87
N PHE A 11 -4.02 -4.23 -3.38
CA PHE A 11 -3.17 -4.27 -2.21
C PHE A 11 -1.88 -4.98 -2.57
N TRP A 12 -0.77 -4.50 -2.02
CA TRP A 12 0.56 -5.04 -2.23
C TRP A 12 1.18 -5.26 -0.88
N PHE A 13 1.72 -6.45 -0.63
CA PHE A 13 2.44 -6.74 0.59
C PHE A 13 3.93 -6.42 0.40
N SER A 14 4.59 -6.07 1.49
CA SER A 14 6.04 -6.08 1.52
C SER A 14 6.56 -7.52 1.50
N ASP A 15 7.81 -7.69 1.09
CA ASP A 15 8.51 -8.98 1.08
C ASP A 15 8.48 -9.65 2.47
N ASP A 16 8.65 -8.85 3.53
CA ASP A 16 8.61 -9.32 4.92
C ASP A 16 7.17 -9.59 5.43
N MET A 17 6.14 -9.31 4.63
CA MET A 17 4.71 -9.39 5.00
C MET A 17 4.31 -8.51 6.20
N GLU A 18 5.20 -7.64 6.67
CA GLU A 18 4.98 -6.74 7.80
C GLU A 18 4.24 -5.47 7.40
N GLU A 19 4.28 -5.11 6.13
CA GLU A 19 3.69 -3.90 5.60
C GLU A 19 2.84 -4.21 4.38
N GLN A 20 1.81 -3.40 4.15
CA GLN A 20 0.94 -3.53 2.99
C GLN A 20 0.53 -2.15 2.48
N VAL A 21 0.66 -1.94 1.18
CA VAL A 21 0.05 -0.81 0.49
C VAL A 21 -1.38 -1.19 0.14
N VAL A 22 -2.35 -0.34 0.49
CA VAL A 22 -3.74 -0.50 0.12
C VAL A 22 -4.25 0.76 -0.56
N VAL A 23 -5.12 0.59 -1.55
CA VAL A 23 -5.86 1.70 -2.15
C VAL A 23 -7.25 1.78 -1.53
N SER A 24 -7.52 2.91 -0.86
CA SER A 24 -8.83 3.18 -0.26
C SER A 24 -9.30 4.57 -0.66
N SER A 25 -10.52 4.67 -1.19
CA SER A 25 -11.14 5.94 -1.61
C SER A 25 -10.28 6.77 -2.59
N GLY A 26 -9.45 6.11 -3.40
CA GLY A 26 -8.53 6.77 -4.34
C GLY A 26 -7.21 7.23 -3.71
N GLU A 27 -6.94 6.87 -2.47
CA GLU A 27 -5.70 7.19 -1.76
C GLU A 27 -4.89 5.93 -1.51
N PHE A 28 -3.57 6.06 -1.62
CA PHE A 28 -2.61 5.02 -1.28
C PHE A 28 -2.23 5.15 0.19
N LEU A 29 -2.42 4.08 0.93
CA LEU A 29 -2.14 3.99 2.35
C LEU A 29 -1.17 2.84 2.59
N LEU A 30 -0.13 3.08 3.36
CA LEU A 30 0.77 2.06 3.89
C LEU A 30 0.26 1.64 5.27
N LEU A 31 -0.21 0.41 5.40
CA LEU A 31 -0.46 -0.20 6.69
C LEU A 31 0.75 -1.02 7.10
N ASN A 32 1.21 -0.80 8.32
CA ASN A 32 2.22 -1.63 8.96
C ASN A 32 1.52 -2.54 9.98
N ALA A 33 1.56 -3.85 9.76
CA ALA A 33 0.89 -4.85 10.58
C ALA A 33 1.49 -4.95 12.00
N ASN A 34 2.81 -4.76 12.13
CA ASN A 34 3.49 -4.81 13.43
C ASN A 34 3.13 -3.63 14.33
N THR A 35 3.17 -2.43 13.78
CA THR A 35 2.93 -1.20 14.55
C THR A 35 1.48 -0.76 14.53
N ARG A 36 0.65 -1.37 13.66
CA ARG A 36 -0.73 -0.95 13.33
C ARG A 36 -0.81 0.52 12.91
N LYS A 37 0.29 1.06 12.40
CA LYS A 37 0.34 2.41 11.86
C LYS A 37 -0.20 2.41 10.45
N VAL A 38 -0.91 3.48 10.12
CA VAL A 38 -1.37 3.79 8.78
C VAL A 38 -0.69 5.07 8.37
N GLU A 39 0.11 5.02 7.32
CA GLU A 39 0.76 6.18 6.72
C GLU A 39 0.15 6.46 5.36
N ARG A 40 -0.07 7.74 5.06
CA ARG A 40 -0.58 8.14 3.75
C ARG A 40 0.59 8.26 2.78
N LEU A 41 0.55 7.48 1.72
CA LEU A 41 1.56 7.48 0.66
C LEU A 41 1.27 8.52 -0.42
N GLY A 42 -0.01 8.83 -0.68
CA GLY A 42 -0.40 9.82 -1.68
C GLY A 42 -1.79 9.59 -2.25
N ALA A 43 -2.21 10.45 -3.18
CA ALA A 43 -3.45 10.26 -3.94
C ALA A 43 -3.20 9.54 -5.29
N THR A 44 -1.94 9.45 -5.72
CA THR A 44 -1.54 8.82 -6.97
C THR A 44 -0.49 7.73 -6.75
N ILE A 45 -0.38 6.80 -7.71
CA ILE A 45 0.67 5.77 -7.70
C ILE A 45 2.06 6.42 -7.70
N GLU A 46 2.25 7.50 -8.46
CA GLU A 46 3.55 8.20 -8.54
C GLU A 46 3.96 8.80 -7.20
N GLU A 47 3.04 9.50 -6.51
CA GLU A 47 3.29 10.00 -5.15
C GLU A 47 3.56 8.86 -4.18
N ALA A 48 2.83 7.74 -4.30
CA ALA A 48 3.02 6.61 -3.43
C ALA A 48 4.39 5.95 -3.62
N LYS A 49 4.83 5.80 -4.88
CA LYS A 49 6.17 5.33 -5.23
C LYS A 49 7.25 6.28 -4.74
N GLU A 50 7.05 7.58 -4.88
CA GLU A 50 7.99 8.59 -4.38
C GLU A 50 8.11 8.54 -2.85
N THR A 51 6.98 8.51 -2.15
CA THR A 51 6.94 8.42 -0.68
C THR A 51 7.60 7.13 -0.19
N LEU A 52 7.32 5.98 -0.81
CA LEU A 52 8.00 4.71 -0.48
C LEU A 52 9.51 4.77 -0.74
N LYS A 53 9.96 5.44 -1.81
CA LYS A 53 11.39 5.66 -2.08
C LYS A 53 12.03 6.56 -1.03
N VAL A 54 11.37 7.64 -0.62
CA VAL A 54 11.86 8.55 0.43
C VAL A 54 11.94 7.82 1.78
N LEU A 55 10.99 6.94 2.07
CA LEU A 55 11.00 6.08 3.27
C LEU A 55 12.06 4.98 3.21
N GLY A 56 12.71 4.76 2.06
CA GLY A 56 13.67 3.67 1.86
C GLY A 56 13.01 2.28 1.84
N ARG A 57 11.70 2.21 1.60
CA ARG A 57 10.89 0.98 1.64
C ARG A 57 10.47 0.49 0.26
N PHE A 58 10.80 1.23 -0.80
CA PHE A 58 10.38 0.88 -2.15
C PHE A 58 10.92 -0.48 -2.61
N GLU A 59 12.12 -0.87 -2.14
CA GLU A 59 12.73 -2.16 -2.44
C GLU A 59 11.98 -3.33 -1.76
N ASP A 60 11.26 -3.08 -0.67
CA ASP A 60 10.47 -4.08 0.04
C ASP A 60 9.16 -4.43 -0.68
N PHE A 61 8.76 -3.68 -1.71
CA PHE A 61 7.52 -3.91 -2.46
C PHE A 61 7.79 -4.29 -3.92
N PRO A 62 8.27 -5.52 -4.21
CA PRO A 62 8.59 -5.95 -5.58
C PRO A 62 7.35 -5.96 -6.50
N ASP A 63 6.17 -6.30 -5.97
CA ASP A 63 4.90 -6.28 -6.71
C ASP A 63 4.37 -4.86 -6.99
N PHE A 64 4.93 -3.84 -6.34
CA PHE A 64 4.52 -2.43 -6.48
C PHE A 64 5.44 -1.61 -7.41
N GLN A 65 6.44 -2.24 -8.04
CA GLN A 65 7.43 -1.55 -8.88
C GLN A 65 6.87 -0.92 -10.17
#